data_AF-A0A1M6YXW3-F1
#
_entry.id   AF-A0A1M6YXW3-F1
#
_cell.length_a   1.000
_cell.length_b   1.000
_cell.length_c   1.000
_cell.angle_alpha   90.00
_cell.angle_beta   90.00
_cell.angle_gamma   90.00
#
_symmetry.space_group_name_H-M   'P 1'
#
loop_
_entity.id
_entity.type
_entity.pdbx_description
1 polymer ?
#
loop_
_entity_poly.entity_id
_entity_poly.type
_entity_poly.pdbx_seq_one_letter_code
_entity_poly.pdbx_strand_id
1 'polypeptide(L)' 'MATLTNEQIEQKKQQLKQLAEEAQQLKNELVEAGAWPLDEADLDNAAGGSGQYNSPKPFHILPKNFF' A
#
# COMPACT_ATOMS: atom_id res chain seq x y z
N MET A 1 -31.77 -6.86 5.85
CA MET A 1 -30.68 -6.06 5.25
C MET A 1 -31.29 -4.76 4.73
N ALA A 2 -30.78 -3.60 5.14
CA ALA A 2 -31.28 -2.33 4.62
C ALA A 2 -30.68 -2.11 3.22
N THR A 3 -31.49 -2.28 2.18
CA THR A 3 -31.07 -1.97 0.81
C THR A 3 -31.16 -0.46 0.64
N LEU A 4 -30.03 0.19 0.41
CA LEU A 4 -30.00 1.63 0.11
C LEU A 4 -30.81 1.89 -1.16
N THR A 5 -31.63 2.94 -1.16
CA THR A 5 -32.36 3.36 -2.36
C THR A 5 -31.40 3.97 -3.39
N ASN A 6 -31.77 3.98 -4.67
CA ASN A 6 -30.94 4.56 -5.72
C ASN A 6 -30.55 6.02 -5.45
N GLU A 7 -31.44 6.82 -4.85
CA GLU A 7 -31.14 8.19 -4.43
C GLU A 7 -30.08 8.24 -3.33
N GLN A 8 -30.15 7.35 -2.34
CA GLN A 8 -29.14 7.27 -1.27
C GLN A 8 -27.78 6.83 -1.81
N ILE A 9 -27.76 5.99 -2.85
CA ILE A 9 -26.53 5.58 -3.53
C ILE A 9 -25.92 6.77 -4.28
N GLU A 10 -26.70 7.54 -5.02
CA GLU A 10 -26.20 8.71 -5.74
C GLU A 10 -25.70 9.81 -4.79
N GLN A 11 -26.41 10.06 -3.68
CA GLN A 11 -25.94 10.99 -2.65
C GLN A 11 -24.60 10.54 -2.06
N LYS A 12 -24.45 9.25 -1.74
CA LYS A 12 -23.19 8.70 -1.23
C LYS A 12 -22.07 8.77 -2.26
N LYS A 13 -22.35 8.56 -3.56
CA LYS A 13 -21.35 8.72 -4.62
C LYS A 13 -20.86 10.16 -4.73
N GLN A 14 -21.76 11.14 -4.63
CA GLN A 14 -21.37 12.55 -4.64
C GLN A 14 -20.50 12.90 -3.42
N GLN A 15 -20.87 12.41 -2.23
CA GLN A 15 -20.05 12.58 -1.02
C GLN A 15 -18.65 11.94 -1.18
N LEU A 16 -18.57 10.73 -1.74
CA LEU A 16 -17.30 10.07 -1.99
C LEU A 16 -16.45 10.83 -3.01
N LYS A 17 -17.07 11.45 -4.02
CA LYS A 17 -16.35 12.25 -5.01
C LYS A 17 -15.73 13.50 -4.39
N GLN A 18 -16.49 14.24 -3.57
CA GLN A 18 -15.97 15.39 -2.84
C GLN A 18 -14.83 15.01 -1.90
N LEU A 19 -15.00 13.90 -1.16
CA LEU A 19 -13.96 13.38 -0.27
C LEU A 19 -12.69 12.98 -1.04
N ALA A 20 -12.82 12.41 -2.24
CA ALA A 20 -11.69 12.05 -3.09
C ALA A 20 -10.94 13.29 -3.60
N GLU A 21 -11.66 14.36 -3.95
CA GLU A 21 -11.05 15.63 -4.37
C GLU A 21 -10.27 16.28 -3.22
N GLU A 22 -10.83 16.32 -2.01
CA GLU A 22 -10.14 16.81 -0.80
C GLU A 22 -8.91 15.96 -0.45
N ALA A 23 -9.04 14.62 -0.51
CA ALA A 23 -7.92 13.71 -0.27
C ALA A 23 -6.79 13.90 -1.31
N GLN A 24 -7.14 14.16 -2.56
CA GLN A 24 -6.16 14.43 -3.61
C GLN A 24 -5.44 15.76 -3.38
N GLN A 25 -6.15 16.81 -2.92
CA GLN A 25 -5.52 18.08 -2.56
C GLN A 25 -4.55 17.91 -1.38
N LEU A 26 -4.97 17.23 -0.32
CA LEU A 26 -4.10 16.92 0.82
C LEU A 26 -2.88 16.10 0.41
N LYS A 27 -3.06 15.11 -0.48
CA LYS A 27 -1.94 14.35 -1.05
C LYS A 27 -0.97 15.28 -1.79
N ASN A 28 -1.47 16.16 -2.63
CA ASN A 28 -0.64 17.10 -3.38
C ASN A 28 0.14 18.04 -2.44
N GLU A 29 -0.50 18.58 -1.40
CA GLU A 29 0.16 19.42 -0.39
C GLU A 29 1.28 18.67 0.34
N LEU A 30 1.03 17.41 0.72
CA LEU A 30 2.04 16.58 1.38
C LEU A 30 3.19 16.24 0.42
N VAL A 31 2.90 16.03 -0.87
CA VAL A 31 3.91 15.82 -1.92
C VAL A 31 4.77 17.07 -2.10
N GLU A 32 4.15 18.26 -2.18
CA GLU A 32 4.86 19.54 -2.31
C GLU A 32 5.72 19.84 -1.07
N ALA A 33 5.23 19.50 0.12
CA ALA A 33 5.97 19.61 1.37
C ALA A 33 7.11 18.58 1.51
N GLY A 34 7.24 17.63 0.57
CA GLY A 34 8.19 16.52 0.65
C GLY A 34 7.91 15.55 1.81
N ALA A 35 6.71 15.63 2.40
CA ALA A 35 6.25 14.81 3.52
C ALA A 35 5.44 13.59 3.05
N TRP A 36 5.04 13.56 1.77
CA TRP A 36 4.45 12.38 1.16
C TRP A 36 5.55 11.44 0.66
N PRO A 37 5.52 10.15 1.02
CA PRO A 37 6.39 9.16 0.40
C PRO A 37 6.08 9.12 -1.11
N LEU A 38 6.99 9.67 -1.90
CA LEU A 38 6.83 9.83 -3.36
C LEU A 38 6.77 8.49 -4.10
N ASP A 39 7.21 7.41 -3.46
CA ASP A 39 7.23 6.07 -4.03
C ASP A 39 6.16 5.18 -3.38
N GLU A 40 5.23 4.66 -4.18
CA GLU A 40 4.26 3.65 -3.72
C GLU A 40 4.97 2.41 -3.12
N ALA A 41 6.22 2.17 -3.54
CA ALA A 41 7.10 1.14 -2.98
C ALA A 41 7.50 1.40 -1.51
N ASP A 42 7.63 2.67 -1.10
CA ASP A 42 7.90 3.03 0.29
C ASP A 42 6.63 2.96 1.14
N LEU A 43 5.46 3.23 0.56
CA LEU A 43 4.16 3.01 1.21
C LEU A 43 3.87 1.52 1.43
N ASP A 44 4.20 0.65 0.48
CA ASP A 44 4.05 -0.81 0.62
C ASP A 44 4.99 -1.38 1.69
N ASN A 45 6.22 -0.85 1.78
CA ASN A 45 7.13 -1.14 2.89
C ASN A 45 6.62 -0.61 4.24
N ALA A 46 6.12 0.63 4.29
CA ALA A 46 5.63 1.25 5.52
C ALA A 46 4.31 0.65 6.03
N ALA A 47 3.45 0.19 5.12
CA ALA A 47 2.18 -0.47 5.42
C ALA A 47 2.34 -1.94 5.85
N GLY A 48 3.57 -2.46 5.91
CA GLY A 48 3.85 -3.78 6.44
C GLY A 48 3.84 -4.90 5.40
N GLY A 49 4.37 -4.65 4.20
CA GLY A 49 4.79 -5.67 3.24
C GLY A 49 5.94 -6.55 3.77
N SER A 50 5.78 -7.16 4.94
CA SER A 50 6.69 -8.14 5.50
C SER A 50 6.57 -9.47 4.73
N GLY A 51 7.30 -9.57 3.63
CA GLY A 51 7.41 -10.78 2.82
C GLY A 51 8.81 -11.40 2.76
N GLN A 52 9.80 -10.89 3.51
CA GLN A 52 11.16 -11.45 3.56
C GLN A 52 11.49 -12.12 4.89
N TYR A 53 10.60 -13.02 5.32
CA TYR A 53 11.03 -14.18 6.09
C TYR A 53 11.20 -15.34 5.12
N ASN A 54 12.42 -15.61 4.65
CA ASN A 54 12.86 -16.99 4.43
C ASN A 54 14.38 -17.16 4.27
N SER A 55 14.95 -17.68 5.36
CA SER A 55 16.02 -18.68 5.44
C SER A 55 17.48 -18.21 5.32
N PRO A 56 18.31 -18.36 6.37
CA PRO A 56 19.76 -18.43 6.18
C PRO A 56 20.07 -19.66 5.32
N LYS A 57 20.84 -19.46 4.25
CA LYS A 57 21.29 -20.52 3.34
C LYS A 57 21.85 -21.70 4.16
N PRO A 58 21.42 -22.95 3.94
CA PRO A 58 22.12 -24.07 4.54
C PRO A 58 23.54 -24.08 3.96
N PHE A 59 24.53 -24.12 4.86
CA PHE A 59 25.94 -24.28 4.52
C PHE A 59 26.07 -25.37 3.45
N HIS A 60 26.65 -25.01 2.31
CA HIS A 60 26.99 -25.96 1.26
C HIS A 60 27.92 -27.02 1.85
N ILE A 61 27.38 -28.23 2.02
CA ILE A 61 28.17 -29.41 2.37
C ILE A 61 29.09 -29.67 1.19
N LEU A 62 30.40 -29.48 1.38
CA LEU A 62 31.42 -29.86 0.40
C LEU A 62 31.32 -31.37 0.14
N PRO A 63 31.24 -31.84 -1.11
CA PRO A 63 31.34 -33.25 -1.39
C PRO A 63 32.80 -33.69 -1.35
N LYS A 64 33.05 -34.68 -0.49
CA LYS A 64 33.82 -35.93 -0.67
C LYS A 64 35.12 -35.86 -1.49
N ASN A 65 36.20 -36.30 -0.82
CA ASN A 65 37.36 -37.04 -1.34
C ASN A 65 37.83 -36.70 -2.76
N PHE A 66 38.95 -35.98 -2.87
CA PHE A 66 39.85 -36.11 -4.01
C PHE A 66 41.31 -36.05 -3.53
N PHE A 67 41.98 -37.21 -3.69
CA PHE A 67 43.41 -37.55 -3.60
C PHE A 67 44.25 -37.15 -2.39
#